data_AF-A0A952C248-F1
#
_entry.id   AF-A0A952C248-F1
#
_cell.length_a   1.000
_cell.length_b   1.000
_cell.length_c   1.000
_cell.angle_alpha   90.00
_cell.angle_beta   90.00
_cell.angle_gamma   90.00
#
_symmetry.space_group_name_H-M   'P 1'
#
loop_
_entity.id
_entity.type
_entity.pdbx_description
1 polymer ?
#
loop_
_entity_poly.entity_id
_entity_poly.type
_entity_poly.pdbx_seq_one_letter_code
_entity_poly.pdbx_strand_id
1 'polypeptide(L)'
;MGALGYTIGDKPEGLALIDEQTLAVINDNDFGIVEGFDPATGLLDANPDPTPIVLGIVHLAPNGLDASDKDDGIFIQNWPVLSLYQPDAIGAYTVNGQTYLVTANEGDARDYDGYSEEKRLADIVLDASAFPDAAYLQQSENLGRLRITTASGDTDGDGLYEQIVGYGGRSFSIWDTAGNLIFDSGDALEQITAELLPEGFNSNGESDSFDSRSDDKGPEPEAVAIGVLDGRTYAFVGLERIGGIFVYDITDPKAPTFIEYVNNRDLSAPTEEAGDLAPEGIIMVPAGASPTAGPLLIVANEFSGTTSIWAIETNAQ
;
A
#
# COMPACT_ATOMS: atom_id res chain seq x y z
N MET A 1 -3.14 3.36 -11.86
CA MET A 1 -2.93 4.34 -12.96
C MET A 1 -2.98 5.74 -12.37
N GLY A 2 -1.84 6.45 -12.32
CA GLY A 2 -1.83 7.85 -11.88
C GLY A 2 -2.30 8.76 -13.01
N ALA A 3 -3.42 9.45 -12.84
CA ALA A 3 -3.74 10.59 -13.68
C ALA A 3 -2.83 11.75 -13.27
N LEU A 4 -2.13 12.35 -14.23
CA LEU A 4 -1.12 13.39 -14.01
C LEU A 4 -1.67 14.74 -13.50
N GLY A 5 -2.90 14.79 -13.01
CA GLY A 5 -3.58 16.03 -12.65
C GLY A 5 -3.85 16.97 -13.83
N TYR A 6 -3.71 16.49 -15.07
CA TYR A 6 -3.98 17.29 -16.26
C TYR A 6 -5.47 17.27 -16.61
N THR A 7 -6.04 18.46 -16.77
CA THR A 7 -7.33 18.62 -17.44
C THR A 7 -7.23 18.12 -18.89
N ILE A 8 -8.36 17.70 -19.48
CA ILE A 8 -8.52 17.03 -20.80
C ILE A 8 -7.90 17.79 -22.01
N GLY A 9 -7.30 18.97 -21.80
CA GLY A 9 -6.66 19.79 -22.84
C GLY A 9 -5.14 19.72 -22.97
N ASP A 10 -4.41 19.13 -22.00
CA ASP A 10 -2.94 19.10 -22.07
C ASP A 10 -2.44 17.82 -22.73
N LYS A 11 -1.96 17.93 -23.98
CA LYS A 11 -1.40 16.81 -24.73
C LYS A 11 0.06 16.58 -24.31
N PRO A 12 0.43 15.42 -23.76
CA PRO A 12 1.82 15.08 -23.52
C PRO A 12 2.56 14.92 -24.85
N GLU A 13 3.71 15.58 -25.00
CA GLU A 13 4.52 15.58 -26.22
C GLU A 13 5.97 15.12 -25.99
N GLY A 14 6.47 15.21 -24.76
CA GLY A 14 7.77 14.70 -24.35
C GLY A 14 7.65 13.72 -23.19
N LEU A 15 8.38 12.61 -23.28
CA LEU A 15 8.55 11.66 -22.18
C LEU A 15 10.04 11.35 -22.03
N ALA A 16 10.57 11.51 -20.82
CA ALA A 16 11.95 11.14 -20.50
C ALA A 16 12.00 10.36 -19.19
N LEU A 17 12.78 9.28 -19.17
CA LEU A 17 13.15 8.61 -17.93
C LEU A 17 14.26 9.42 -17.26
N ILE A 18 14.01 9.88 -16.03
CA ILE A 18 15.02 10.55 -15.19
C ILE A 18 15.89 9.50 -14.49
N ASP A 19 15.25 8.49 -13.91
CA ASP A 19 15.86 7.31 -13.30
C ASP A 19 14.87 6.13 -13.34
N GLU A 20 15.25 4.97 -12.78
CA GLU A 20 14.44 3.73 -12.81
C GLU A 20 13.00 3.91 -12.30
N GLN A 21 12.74 4.93 -11.48
CA GLN A 21 11.46 5.17 -10.84
C GLN A 21 10.91 6.56 -11.15
N THR A 22 11.44 7.30 -12.11
CA THR A 22 11.01 8.69 -12.33
C THR A 22 10.87 9.01 -13.81
N LEU A 23 9.69 9.49 -14.22
CA LEU A 23 9.41 10.01 -15.55
C LEU A 23 9.22 11.53 -15.50
N ALA A 24 9.85 12.23 -16.43
CA ALA A 24 9.48 13.58 -16.81
C ALA A 24 8.50 13.53 -17.97
N VAL A 25 7.33 14.14 -17.80
CA VAL A 25 6.33 14.34 -18.86
C VAL A 25 6.29 15.82 -19.19
N ILE A 26 6.57 16.16 -20.44
CA ILE A 26 6.47 17.52 -20.96
C ILE A 26 5.21 17.57 -21.82
N ASN A 27 4.34 18.52 -21.50
CA ASN A 27 3.26 18.90 -22.40
C ASN A 27 3.78 20.00 -23.33
N ASP A 28 3.57 19.86 -24.64
CA ASP A 28 3.63 21.01 -25.52
C ASP A 28 2.24 21.66 -25.51
N ASN A 29 2.22 22.98 -25.56
CA ASN A 29 0.99 23.77 -25.57
C ASN A 29 0.94 24.70 -26.77
N ASP A 30 1.33 24.16 -27.92
CA ASP A 30 1.12 24.77 -29.24
C ASP A 30 -0.34 25.21 -29.46
N PHE A 31 -1.30 24.66 -28.71
CA PHE A 31 -2.64 25.20 -28.53
C PHE A 31 -2.65 26.45 -27.62
N GLY A 32 -2.75 27.62 -28.26
CA GLY A 32 -2.98 28.89 -27.56
C GLY A 32 -1.77 29.81 -27.49
N ILE A 33 -0.72 29.59 -28.26
CA ILE A 33 0.40 30.55 -28.41
C ILE A 33 0.10 31.69 -29.41
N VAL A 34 -0.95 31.54 -30.24
CA VAL A 34 -1.31 32.50 -31.29
C VAL A 34 -2.80 32.83 -31.20
N GLU A 35 -3.14 34.12 -31.14
CA GLU A 35 -4.53 34.60 -31.19
C GLU A 35 -5.05 34.76 -32.63
N GLY A 36 -4.14 35.02 -33.58
CA GLY A 36 -4.50 35.22 -34.98
C GLY A 36 -3.31 35.16 -35.95
N PHE A 37 -3.61 34.88 -37.22
CA PHE A 37 -2.66 34.97 -38.33
C PHE A 37 -3.08 36.12 -39.25
N ASP A 38 -2.18 37.06 -39.51
CA ASP A 38 -2.40 38.10 -40.52
C ASP A 38 -1.93 37.61 -41.90
N PRO A 39 -2.84 37.26 -42.82
CA PRO A 39 -2.47 36.76 -44.14
C PRO A 39 -1.86 37.84 -45.05
N ALA A 40 -1.99 39.13 -44.73
CA ALA A 40 -1.43 40.22 -45.52
C ALA A 40 0.06 40.46 -45.20
N THR A 41 0.47 40.22 -43.96
CA THR A 41 1.86 40.43 -43.50
C THR A 41 2.62 39.12 -43.25
N GLY A 42 1.91 38.01 -43.10
CA GLY A 42 2.48 36.70 -42.78
C GLY A 42 2.93 36.56 -41.31
N LEU A 43 2.50 37.46 -40.44
CA LEU A 43 2.86 37.47 -39.02
C LEU A 43 1.77 36.79 -38.17
N LEU A 44 2.20 36.20 -37.06
CA LEU A 44 1.35 35.62 -36.03
C LEU A 44 1.23 36.61 -34.88
N ASP A 45 0.00 36.90 -34.44
CA ASP A 45 -0.25 37.69 -33.25
C ASP A 45 -0.10 36.79 -32.03
N ALA A 46 0.85 37.12 -31.15
CA ALA A 46 1.09 36.36 -29.93
C ALA A 46 -0.13 36.45 -28.99
N ASN A 47 -0.55 35.31 -28.44
CA ASN A 47 -1.56 35.31 -27.38
C ASN A 47 -0.99 36.04 -26.14
N PRO A 48 -1.67 37.07 -25.59
CA PRO A 48 -1.22 37.74 -24.37
C PRO A 48 -1.27 36.86 -23.12
N ASP A 49 -2.09 35.80 -23.12
CA ASP A 49 -2.25 34.83 -22.02
C ASP A 49 -2.04 33.39 -22.53
N PRO A 50 -0.81 33.00 -22.92
CA PRO A 50 -0.54 31.65 -23.38
C PRO A 50 -0.69 30.66 -22.21
N THR A 51 -1.18 29.46 -22.51
CA THR A 51 -1.13 28.35 -21.56
C THR A 51 0.33 28.17 -21.10
N PRO A 52 0.62 27.90 -19.82
CA PRO A 52 1.98 27.63 -19.37
C PRO A 52 2.46 26.24 -19.83
N ILE A 53 3.73 26.12 -20.24
CA ILE A 53 4.35 24.80 -20.41
C ILE A 53 4.62 24.27 -19.00
N VAL A 54 4.08 23.09 -18.69
CA VAL A 54 4.25 22.43 -17.40
C VAL A 54 5.13 21.20 -17.58
N LEU A 55 6.17 21.11 -16.75
CA LEU A 55 6.93 19.88 -16.58
C LEU A 55 6.28 19.07 -15.46
N GLY A 56 5.70 17.92 -15.80
CA GLY A 56 5.23 16.93 -14.83
C GLY A 56 6.37 15.98 -14.45
N ILE A 57 6.53 15.72 -13.16
CA ILE A 57 7.41 14.66 -12.64
C ILE A 57 6.53 13.57 -12.06
N VAL A 58 6.74 12.34 -12.52
CA VAL A 58 6.00 11.14 -12.08
C VAL A 58 6.98 10.21 -11.42
N HIS A 59 6.70 9.83 -10.18
CA HIS A 59 7.46 8.78 -9.52
C HIS A 59 6.68 7.46 -9.66
N LEU A 60 7.34 6.46 -10.25
CA LEU A 60 6.90 5.07 -10.31
C LEU A 60 7.31 4.41 -9.00
N ALA A 61 6.47 4.54 -7.97
CA ALA A 61 6.61 3.74 -6.77
C ALA A 61 6.14 2.30 -7.06
N PRO A 62 6.77 1.26 -6.49
CA PRO A 62 6.19 -0.08 -6.45
C PRO A 62 4.85 -0.02 -5.70
N ASN A 63 3.75 -0.13 -6.44
CA ASN A 63 2.40 0.02 -5.92
C ASN A 63 1.43 -0.95 -6.60
N GLY A 64 1.95 -2.12 -6.96
CA GLY A 64 1.12 -3.21 -7.43
C GLY A 64 0.23 -3.76 -6.31
N LEU A 65 -0.78 -4.52 -6.70
CA LEU A 65 -1.51 -5.35 -5.77
C LEU A 65 -1.98 -6.62 -6.50
N ASP A 66 -2.06 -7.72 -5.78
CA ASP A 66 -2.83 -8.87 -6.25
C ASP A 66 -4.29 -8.72 -5.82
N ALA A 67 -5.20 -8.60 -6.79
CA ALA A 67 -6.52 -8.00 -6.57
C ALA A 67 -7.69 -8.98 -6.65
N SER A 68 -7.42 -10.25 -6.97
CA SER A 68 -8.43 -11.26 -7.21
C SER A 68 -8.00 -12.58 -6.60
N ASP A 69 -8.97 -13.34 -6.09
CA ASP A 69 -8.82 -14.74 -5.63
C ASP A 69 -9.33 -15.73 -6.70
N LYS A 70 -9.46 -15.29 -7.96
CA LYS A 70 -10.10 -16.01 -9.08
C LYS A 70 -9.27 -16.10 -10.35
N ASP A 71 -8.01 -15.70 -10.32
CA ASP A 71 -7.09 -15.70 -11.47
C ASP A 71 -6.09 -16.87 -11.46
N ASP A 72 -6.18 -17.76 -10.47
CA ASP A 72 -5.42 -19.01 -10.33
C ASP A 72 -3.90 -18.81 -10.09
N GLY A 73 -3.49 -17.71 -9.45
CA GLY A 73 -2.08 -17.49 -9.11
C GLY A 73 -1.81 -16.14 -8.48
N ILE A 74 -0.52 -15.86 -8.23
CA ILE A 74 -0.09 -14.58 -7.67
C ILE A 74 0.12 -13.58 -8.82
N PHE A 75 -0.72 -12.55 -8.93
CA PHE A 75 -0.68 -11.56 -10.02
C PHE A 75 -0.59 -10.12 -9.52
N ILE A 76 0.49 -9.82 -8.79
CA ILE A 76 0.79 -8.46 -8.34
C ILE A 76 1.07 -7.54 -9.54
N GLN A 77 0.17 -6.59 -9.78
CA GLN A 77 0.29 -5.63 -10.88
C GLN A 77 -0.36 -4.28 -10.56
N ASN A 78 -0.09 -3.29 -11.40
CA ASN A 78 -0.61 -1.94 -11.23
C ASN A 78 -2.06 -1.83 -11.69
N TRP A 79 -2.95 -1.47 -10.76
CA TRP A 79 -4.36 -1.23 -11.02
C TRP A 79 -4.73 0.26 -10.87
N PRO A 80 -5.85 0.74 -11.45
CA PRO A 80 -6.38 2.08 -11.20
C PRO A 80 -7.13 2.16 -9.85
N VAL A 81 -6.47 1.71 -8.79
CA VAL A 81 -7.02 1.63 -7.43
C VAL A 81 -6.26 2.60 -6.54
N LEU A 82 -6.99 3.39 -5.77
CA LEU A 82 -6.49 4.12 -4.60
C LEU A 82 -6.72 3.24 -3.37
N SER A 83 -5.95 3.45 -2.31
CA SER A 83 -6.18 2.77 -1.04
C SER A 83 -6.14 3.75 0.12
N LEU A 84 -6.95 3.47 1.14
CA LEU A 84 -6.94 4.24 2.37
C LEU A 84 -5.80 3.78 3.28
N TYR A 85 -5.09 4.72 3.88
CA TYR A 85 -4.21 4.43 5.02
C TYR A 85 -5.07 4.32 6.29
N GLN A 86 -5.36 3.08 6.69
CA GLN A 86 -6.23 2.75 7.82
C GLN A 86 -5.42 1.94 8.84
N PRO A 87 -4.77 2.63 9.78
CA PRO A 87 -3.87 1.98 10.71
C PRO A 87 -4.62 1.29 11.84
N ASP A 88 -4.27 0.04 12.13
CA ASP A 88 -4.71 -0.61 13.36
C ASP A 88 -3.74 -0.30 14.51
N ALA A 89 -2.44 -0.55 14.29
CA ALA A 89 -1.39 -0.17 15.22
C ALA A 89 -0.55 1.05 14.78
N ILE A 90 -0.03 1.77 15.79
CA ILE A 90 0.88 2.89 15.62
C ILE A 90 2.05 2.85 16.60
N GLY A 91 3.26 2.99 16.08
CA GLY A 91 4.51 3.16 16.81
C GLY A 91 5.10 4.55 16.63
N ALA A 92 5.91 5.03 17.57
CA ALA A 92 6.59 6.32 17.44
C ALA A 92 8.07 6.21 17.83
N TYR A 93 8.92 6.95 17.12
CA TYR A 93 10.36 7.02 17.40
C TYR A 93 10.92 8.38 17.02
N THR A 94 12.14 8.68 17.49
CA THR A 94 12.78 9.98 17.26
C THR A 94 14.16 9.79 16.65
N VAL A 95 14.40 10.45 15.51
CA VAL A 95 15.69 10.49 14.82
C VAL A 95 16.10 11.95 14.68
N ASN A 96 17.32 12.28 15.12
CA ASN A 96 17.88 13.64 15.02
C ASN A 96 16.98 14.74 15.62
N GLY A 97 16.21 14.42 16.66
CA GLY A 97 15.30 15.36 17.33
C GLY A 97 13.94 15.54 16.65
N GLN A 98 13.68 14.86 15.53
CA GLN A 98 12.36 14.80 14.88
C GLN A 98 11.66 13.49 15.24
N THR A 99 10.40 13.58 15.67
CA THR A 99 9.55 12.42 15.92
C THR A 99 8.86 11.98 14.63
N TYR A 100 8.82 10.66 14.43
CA TYR A 100 8.15 9.98 13.34
C TYR A 100 7.17 8.94 13.89
N LEU A 101 6.12 8.68 13.15
CA LEU A 101 5.09 7.69 13.45
C LEU A 101 5.20 6.55 12.43
N VAL A 102 5.08 5.31 12.86
CA VAL A 102 5.01 4.13 11.99
C VAL A 102 3.62 3.54 12.14
N THR A 103 2.91 3.31 11.05
CA THR A 103 1.56 2.74 11.06
C THR A 103 1.51 1.41 10.33
N ALA A 104 0.82 0.43 10.91
CA ALA A 104 0.48 -0.84 10.26
C ALA A 104 -0.94 -0.71 9.71
N ASN A 105 -1.08 -0.65 8.38
CA ASN A 105 -2.34 -0.30 7.75
C ASN A 105 -3.12 -1.58 7.36
N GLU A 106 -3.93 -2.10 8.28
CA GLU A 106 -4.67 -3.36 8.07
C GLU A 106 -5.86 -3.16 7.14
N GLY A 107 -6.69 -2.14 7.41
CA GLY A 107 -7.79 -1.78 6.51
C GLY A 107 -9.19 -2.05 7.03
N ASP A 108 -9.44 -2.04 8.33
CA ASP A 108 -10.78 -2.27 8.86
C ASP A 108 -11.84 -1.32 8.27
N ALA A 109 -12.97 -1.91 7.88
CA ALA A 109 -14.07 -1.22 7.23
C ALA A 109 -15.12 -0.83 8.27
N ARG A 110 -15.83 0.27 8.02
CA ARG A 110 -17.02 0.63 8.80
C ARG A 110 -18.18 -0.29 8.41
N ASP A 111 -18.28 -1.41 9.11
CA ASP A 111 -19.38 -2.37 9.00
C ASP A 111 -20.03 -2.63 10.37
N TYR A 112 -21.32 -2.36 10.48
CA TYR A 112 -22.12 -2.58 11.68
C TYR A 112 -23.60 -2.74 11.32
N ASP A 113 -24.42 -3.21 12.27
CA ASP A 113 -25.84 -3.46 12.02
C ASP A 113 -26.54 -2.21 11.43
N GLY A 114 -27.04 -2.35 10.19
CA GLY A 114 -27.71 -1.29 9.43
C GLY A 114 -26.82 -0.44 8.53
N TYR A 115 -25.49 -0.65 8.47
CA TYR A 115 -24.59 0.05 7.56
C TYR A 115 -23.35 -0.78 7.25
N SER A 116 -23.06 -0.96 5.97
CA SER A 116 -21.75 -1.43 5.49
C SER A 116 -21.29 -0.46 4.43
N GLU A 117 -20.07 0.06 4.58
CA GLU A 117 -19.43 0.85 3.53
C GLU A 117 -18.82 -0.04 2.44
N GLU A 118 -18.80 -1.36 2.62
CA GLU A 118 -18.04 -2.26 1.78
C GLU A 118 -18.89 -2.84 0.63
N LYS A 119 -18.33 -2.82 -0.58
CA LYS A 119 -18.89 -3.55 -1.73
C LYS A 119 -17.81 -4.21 -2.56
N ARG A 120 -18.20 -5.23 -3.34
CA ARG A 120 -17.39 -5.73 -4.45
C ARG A 120 -17.42 -4.70 -5.58
N LEU A 121 -16.30 -4.50 -6.29
CA LEU A 121 -16.26 -3.56 -7.41
C LEU A 121 -17.30 -3.89 -8.50
N ALA A 122 -17.56 -5.17 -8.76
CA ALA A 122 -18.56 -5.59 -9.75
C ALA A 122 -20.00 -5.16 -9.40
N ASP A 123 -20.27 -4.79 -8.14
CA ASP A 123 -21.60 -4.39 -7.65
C ASP A 123 -21.83 -2.87 -7.68
N ILE A 124 -20.87 -2.10 -8.18
CA ILE A 124 -21.01 -0.65 -8.41
C ILE A 124 -21.02 -0.32 -9.89
N VAL A 125 -21.42 0.90 -10.22
CA VAL A 125 -21.35 1.44 -11.58
C VAL A 125 -20.20 2.43 -11.64
N LEU A 126 -19.18 2.10 -12.43
CA LEU A 126 -18.08 3.03 -12.70
C LEU A 126 -18.50 4.08 -13.72
N ASP A 127 -18.08 5.33 -13.52
CA ASP A 127 -18.27 6.37 -14.52
C ASP A 127 -17.47 6.02 -15.79
N ALA A 128 -18.14 6.05 -16.94
CA ALA A 128 -17.56 5.61 -18.21
C ALA A 128 -16.51 6.59 -18.77
N SER A 129 -16.49 7.84 -18.29
CA SER A 129 -15.47 8.82 -18.66
C SER A 129 -14.18 8.58 -17.86
N ALA A 130 -14.29 8.20 -16.58
CA ALA A 130 -13.17 7.83 -15.73
C ALA A 130 -12.62 6.43 -16.05
N PHE A 131 -13.51 5.46 -16.31
CA PHE A 131 -13.17 4.06 -16.56
C PHE A 131 -13.82 3.55 -17.87
N PRO A 132 -13.30 3.97 -19.04
CA PRO A 132 -13.83 3.52 -20.34
C PRO A 132 -13.71 1.99 -20.55
N ASP A 133 -12.88 1.33 -19.75
CA ASP A 133 -12.63 -0.11 -19.72
C ASP A 133 -13.28 -0.83 -18.52
N ALA A 134 -14.31 -0.25 -17.89
CA ALA A 134 -15.00 -0.81 -16.72
C ALA A 134 -15.37 -2.30 -16.88
N ALA A 135 -15.82 -2.74 -18.06
CA ALA A 135 -16.17 -4.14 -18.32
C ALA A 135 -14.98 -5.11 -18.26
N TYR A 136 -13.76 -4.62 -18.49
CA TYR A 136 -12.53 -5.38 -18.25
C TYR A 136 -12.17 -5.35 -16.77
N LEU A 137 -12.14 -4.17 -16.15
CA LEU A 137 -11.79 -4.03 -14.74
C LEU A 137 -12.70 -4.85 -13.82
N GLN A 138 -14.01 -4.87 -14.07
CA GLN A 138 -15.00 -5.56 -13.23
C GLN A 138 -15.11 -7.08 -13.48
N GLN A 139 -14.19 -7.69 -14.24
CA GLN A 139 -14.11 -9.15 -14.35
C GLN A 139 -13.65 -9.75 -13.01
N SER A 140 -14.13 -10.95 -12.70
CA SER A 140 -13.83 -11.61 -11.42
C SER A 140 -12.33 -11.88 -11.24
N GLU A 141 -11.64 -12.17 -12.35
CA GLU A 141 -10.21 -12.44 -12.45
C GLU A 141 -9.35 -11.15 -12.44
N ASN A 142 -9.99 -9.97 -12.41
CA ASN A 142 -9.35 -8.66 -12.34
C ASN A 142 -9.74 -7.98 -11.02
N LEU A 143 -10.41 -6.82 -11.08
CA LEU A 143 -10.83 -6.06 -9.90
C LEU A 143 -12.27 -6.33 -9.48
N GLY A 144 -13.04 -7.10 -10.25
CA GLY A 144 -14.48 -7.27 -10.01
C GLY A 144 -14.81 -7.77 -8.60
N ARG A 145 -13.90 -8.57 -8.04
CA ARG A 145 -14.00 -9.05 -6.67
C ARG A 145 -13.37 -8.16 -5.62
N LEU A 146 -12.53 -7.19 -5.97
CA LEU A 146 -11.88 -6.33 -4.98
C LEU A 146 -12.92 -5.65 -4.06
N ARG A 147 -12.73 -5.72 -2.73
CA ARG A 147 -13.51 -4.93 -1.77
C ARG A 147 -13.11 -3.47 -1.84
N ILE A 148 -14.11 -2.62 -1.96
CA ILE A 148 -13.99 -1.18 -2.02
C ILE A 148 -14.88 -0.51 -0.99
N THR A 149 -14.55 0.73 -0.64
CA THR A 149 -15.46 1.59 0.12
C THR A 149 -16.44 2.31 -0.80
N THR A 150 -17.67 2.43 -0.34
CA THR A 150 -18.75 3.22 -0.94
C THR A 150 -18.92 4.58 -0.26
N ALA A 151 -18.15 4.86 0.79
CA ALA A 151 -18.16 6.15 1.45
C ALA A 151 -17.30 7.21 0.72
N SER A 152 -16.56 6.79 -0.30
CA SER A 152 -15.80 7.62 -1.23
C SER A 152 -15.85 7.01 -2.63
N GLY A 153 -15.33 7.71 -3.63
CA GLY A 153 -15.26 7.22 -5.01
C GLY A 153 -16.30 7.81 -5.95
N ASP A 154 -17.51 8.11 -5.44
CA ASP A 154 -18.52 8.94 -6.10
C ASP A 154 -18.28 10.41 -5.69
N THR A 155 -17.60 11.15 -6.55
CA THR A 155 -17.06 12.48 -6.22
C THR A 155 -18.03 13.62 -6.48
N ASP A 156 -19.04 13.42 -7.33
CA ASP A 156 -20.06 14.40 -7.65
C ASP A 156 -21.48 14.03 -7.17
N GLY A 157 -21.66 12.83 -6.63
CA GLY A 157 -22.86 12.36 -5.96
C GLY A 157 -23.96 11.88 -6.90
N ASP A 158 -23.63 11.50 -8.13
CA ASP A 158 -24.60 11.04 -9.13
C ASP A 158 -24.86 9.51 -9.10
N GLY A 159 -24.12 8.78 -8.26
CA GLY A 159 -24.20 7.33 -8.10
C GLY A 159 -23.31 6.53 -9.06
N LEU A 160 -22.52 7.21 -9.88
CA LEU A 160 -21.40 6.67 -10.63
C LEU A 160 -20.10 6.91 -9.85
N TYR A 161 -19.11 6.04 -10.02
CA TYR A 161 -17.85 6.14 -9.28
C TYR A 161 -16.72 6.55 -10.22
N GLU A 162 -16.07 7.68 -9.93
CA GLU A 162 -14.90 8.22 -10.64
C GLU A 162 -13.59 7.68 -10.08
N GLN A 163 -13.63 7.08 -8.87
CA GLN A 163 -12.45 6.48 -8.24
C GLN A 163 -12.79 5.13 -7.62
N ILE A 164 -11.84 4.20 -7.71
CA ILE A 164 -11.86 2.93 -7.01
C ILE A 164 -11.00 3.09 -5.76
N VAL A 165 -11.59 2.90 -4.58
CA VAL A 165 -10.90 3.08 -3.30
C VAL A 165 -10.98 1.80 -2.48
N GLY A 166 -9.86 1.10 -2.35
CA GLY A 166 -9.67 -0.07 -1.50
C GLY A 166 -9.21 0.28 -0.08
N TYR A 167 -8.91 -0.75 0.69
CA TYR A 167 -8.63 -0.65 2.12
C TYR A 167 -7.16 -0.86 2.45
N GLY A 168 -6.75 -0.33 3.61
CA GLY A 168 -5.48 -0.64 4.28
C GLY A 168 -4.20 -0.23 3.56
N GLY A 169 -4.20 0.16 2.29
CA GLY A 169 -2.93 0.46 1.58
C GLY A 169 -2.02 -0.76 1.38
N ARG A 170 -2.33 -1.90 2.03
CA ARG A 170 -1.59 -3.18 1.96
C ARG A 170 -0.11 -3.01 2.37
N SER A 171 0.14 -2.01 3.21
CA SER A 171 1.47 -1.47 3.48
C SER A 171 1.64 -1.12 4.95
N PHE A 172 2.88 -0.85 5.36
CA PHE A 172 3.14 0.00 6.52
C PHE A 172 3.68 1.34 6.05
N SER A 173 3.45 2.38 6.83
CA SER A 173 3.86 3.75 6.48
C SER A 173 4.64 4.41 7.59
N ILE A 174 5.48 5.38 7.23
CA ILE A 174 6.17 6.28 8.16
C ILE A 174 5.71 7.71 7.88
N TRP A 175 5.31 8.41 8.94
CA TRP A 175 4.80 9.77 8.91
C TRP A 175 5.65 10.67 9.78
N ASP A 176 5.67 11.97 9.49
CA ASP A 176 6.04 12.96 10.50
C ASP A 176 4.85 13.33 11.39
N THR A 177 5.11 14.08 12.46
CA THR A 177 4.06 14.52 13.40
C THR A 177 3.15 15.62 12.84
N ALA A 178 3.43 16.15 11.64
CA ALA A 178 2.54 17.04 10.92
C ALA A 178 1.57 16.29 10.00
N GLY A 179 1.71 14.96 9.88
CA GLY A 179 0.88 14.11 9.03
C GLY A 179 1.38 14.00 7.60
N ASN A 180 2.62 14.41 7.31
CA ASN A 180 3.21 14.18 5.99
C ASN A 180 3.68 12.72 5.89
N LEU A 181 3.34 12.05 4.79
CA LEU A 181 3.88 10.74 4.45
C LEU A 181 5.38 10.87 4.12
N ILE A 182 6.21 10.16 4.87
CA ILE A 182 7.67 10.16 4.72
C ILE A 182 8.13 8.93 3.93
N PHE A 183 7.50 7.79 4.16
CA PHE A 183 7.73 6.54 3.46
C PHE A 183 6.46 5.70 3.49
N ASP A 184 6.24 4.93 2.44
CA ASP A 184 5.25 3.86 2.40
C ASP A 184 5.89 2.61 1.79
N SER A 185 5.59 1.44 2.32
CA SER A 185 6.17 0.20 1.80
C SER A 185 5.60 -0.20 0.44
N GLY A 186 4.50 0.41 -0.01
CA GLY A 186 3.82 0.05 -1.25
C GLY A 186 3.50 -1.43 -1.28
N ASP A 187 3.82 -2.09 -2.40
CA ASP A 187 3.58 -3.51 -2.62
C ASP A 187 4.64 -4.45 -2.02
N ALA A 188 5.63 -3.92 -1.29
CA ALA A 188 6.78 -4.70 -0.83
C ALA A 188 6.39 -5.89 0.05
N LEU A 189 5.35 -5.75 0.88
CA LEU A 189 4.90 -6.85 1.75
C LEU A 189 4.41 -8.03 0.90
N GLU A 190 3.60 -7.77 -0.12
CA GLU A 190 3.12 -8.81 -1.04
C GLU A 190 4.24 -9.39 -1.90
N GLN A 191 5.13 -8.55 -2.43
CA GLN A 191 6.27 -9.04 -3.22
C GLN A 191 7.13 -10.00 -2.40
N ILE A 192 7.39 -9.66 -1.13
CA ILE A 192 8.21 -10.48 -0.24
C ILE A 192 7.48 -11.75 0.18
N THR A 193 6.19 -11.70 0.52
CA THR A 193 5.45 -12.93 0.88
C THR A 193 5.25 -13.84 -0.33
N ALA A 194 5.08 -13.30 -1.53
CA ALA A 194 5.06 -14.09 -2.76
C ALA A 194 6.38 -14.81 -3.03
N GLU A 195 7.52 -14.20 -2.69
CA GLU A 195 8.83 -14.83 -2.82
C GLU A 195 9.11 -15.87 -1.73
N LEU A 196 8.82 -15.53 -0.46
CA LEU A 196 9.26 -16.31 0.70
C LEU A 196 8.25 -17.35 1.19
N LEU A 197 6.96 -17.13 0.96
CA LEU A 197 5.88 -18.01 1.41
C LEU A 197 4.72 -18.05 0.39
N PRO A 198 4.99 -18.42 -0.89
CA PRO A 198 3.98 -18.36 -1.95
C PRO A 198 2.74 -19.19 -1.64
N GLU A 199 2.88 -20.37 -1.02
CA GLU A 199 1.75 -21.21 -0.61
C GLU A 199 0.81 -20.57 0.42
N GLY A 200 1.28 -19.56 1.15
CA GLY A 200 0.49 -18.79 2.12
C GLY A 200 0.12 -17.39 1.64
N PHE A 201 0.49 -17.03 0.41
CA PHE A 201 0.28 -15.68 -0.14
C PHE A 201 -1.17 -15.22 0.04
N ASN A 202 -1.37 -14.01 0.58
CA ASN A 202 -2.67 -13.42 0.92
C ASN A 202 -3.68 -14.42 1.51
N SER A 203 -3.21 -15.34 2.35
CA SER A 203 -4.04 -16.31 3.06
C SER A 203 -4.88 -15.62 4.12
N ASN A 204 -6.12 -16.10 4.37
CA ASN A 204 -6.95 -15.65 5.50
C ASN A 204 -6.51 -16.23 6.86
N GLY A 205 -5.43 -17.02 6.90
CA GLY A 205 -4.92 -17.68 8.10
C GLY A 205 -5.34 -19.15 8.24
N GLU A 206 -6.37 -19.63 7.55
CA GLU A 206 -6.83 -21.03 7.64
C GLU A 206 -6.05 -21.98 6.71
N SER A 207 -6.21 -23.30 6.89
CA SER A 207 -5.70 -24.31 5.96
C SER A 207 -6.31 -24.16 4.56
N ASP A 208 -5.52 -24.40 3.52
CA ASP A 208 -5.95 -24.34 2.11
C ASP A 208 -6.57 -22.98 1.70
N SER A 209 -6.07 -21.89 2.29
CA SER A 209 -6.60 -20.54 2.09
C SER A 209 -5.71 -19.63 1.25
N PHE A 210 -4.75 -20.19 0.51
CA PHE A 210 -3.95 -19.45 -0.48
C PHE A 210 -4.82 -18.45 -1.24
N ASP A 211 -4.36 -17.20 -1.33
CA ASP A 211 -4.91 -16.13 -2.16
C ASP A 211 -6.31 -15.63 -1.76
N SER A 212 -6.89 -16.16 -0.68
CA SER A 212 -8.26 -15.85 -0.24
C SER A 212 -8.50 -14.43 0.26
N ARG A 213 -7.45 -13.60 0.39
CA ARG A 213 -7.52 -12.19 0.79
C ARG A 213 -7.02 -11.23 -0.29
N SER A 214 -6.64 -11.72 -1.47
CA SER A 214 -6.22 -10.86 -2.58
C SER A 214 -7.35 -9.94 -3.06
N ASP A 215 -8.59 -10.45 -3.10
CA ASP A 215 -9.77 -9.64 -3.40
C ASP A 215 -10.28 -8.79 -2.22
N ASP A 216 -9.60 -8.84 -1.08
CA ASP A 216 -9.95 -8.09 0.13
C ASP A 216 -8.78 -7.13 0.50
N LYS A 217 -8.08 -7.36 1.62
CA LYS A 217 -7.06 -6.45 2.18
C LYS A 217 -5.62 -6.96 1.98
N GLY A 218 -5.42 -8.13 1.37
CA GLY A 218 -4.11 -8.71 1.04
C GLY A 218 -3.29 -9.11 2.26
N PRO A 219 -2.10 -8.51 2.49
CA PRO A 219 -1.19 -8.94 3.55
C PRO A 219 -1.63 -8.52 4.96
N GLU A 220 -2.54 -7.54 5.11
CA GLU A 220 -3.12 -7.10 6.40
C GLU A 220 -2.09 -6.85 7.53
N PRO A 221 -1.23 -5.82 7.38
CA PRO A 221 -0.32 -5.40 8.44
C PRO A 221 -1.10 -4.79 9.60
N GLU A 222 -1.06 -5.45 10.75
CA GLU A 222 -1.93 -5.21 11.90
C GLU A 222 -1.16 -4.60 13.07
N ALA A 223 -0.10 -5.29 13.49
CA ALA A 223 0.64 -4.95 14.69
C ALA A 223 1.92 -4.18 14.34
N VAL A 224 2.33 -3.20 15.16
CA VAL A 224 3.67 -2.61 15.06
C VAL A 224 4.34 -2.38 16.42
N ALA A 225 5.60 -2.80 16.53
CA ALA A 225 6.48 -2.43 17.63
C ALA A 225 7.74 -1.77 17.08
N ILE A 226 8.29 -0.83 17.85
CA ILE A 226 9.56 -0.17 17.55
C ILE A 226 10.60 -0.54 18.61
N GLY A 227 11.80 -0.92 18.18
CA GLY A 227 12.91 -1.26 19.05
C GLY A 227 14.21 -0.63 18.60
N VAL A 228 15.12 -0.37 19.54
CA VAL A 228 16.51 0.00 19.23
C VAL A 228 17.41 -1.18 19.55
N LEU A 229 18.17 -1.61 18.56
CA LEU A 229 19.13 -2.72 18.63
C LEU A 229 20.47 -2.21 18.12
N ASP A 230 21.50 -2.30 18.94
CA ASP A 230 22.88 -1.88 18.61
C ASP A 230 22.99 -0.49 17.97
N GLY A 231 22.17 0.46 18.45
CA GLY A 231 22.16 1.85 17.97
C GLY A 231 21.36 2.10 16.69
N ARG A 232 20.72 1.08 16.13
CA ARG A 232 19.82 1.17 14.97
C ARG A 232 18.38 1.00 15.40
N THR A 233 17.45 1.66 14.72
CA THR A 233 16.01 1.59 15.04
C THR A 233 15.32 0.64 14.07
N TYR A 234 14.49 -0.25 14.60
CA TYR A 234 13.77 -1.27 13.83
C TYR A 234 12.27 -1.17 14.05
N ALA A 235 11.50 -1.35 12.98
CA ALA A 235 10.08 -1.67 13.05
C ALA A 235 9.89 -3.19 12.93
N PHE A 236 9.03 -3.72 13.79
CA PHE A 236 8.50 -5.08 13.72
C PHE A 236 7.02 -4.96 13.37
N VAL A 237 6.64 -5.41 12.17
CA VAL A 237 5.28 -5.30 11.63
C VAL A 237 4.67 -6.70 11.55
N GLY A 238 3.63 -6.97 12.33
CA GLY A 238 2.89 -8.24 12.30
C GLY A 238 1.82 -8.23 11.22
N LEU A 239 1.63 -9.35 10.52
CA LEU A 239 0.55 -9.52 9.55
C LEU A 239 -0.55 -10.41 10.15
N GLU A 240 -1.79 -9.93 10.24
CA GLU A 240 -2.89 -10.66 10.89
C GLU A 240 -3.15 -12.01 10.18
N ARG A 241 -3.42 -11.98 8.88
CA ARG A 241 -3.97 -13.16 8.20
C ARG A 241 -2.92 -14.19 7.83
N ILE A 242 -2.06 -13.88 6.86
CA ILE A 242 -0.95 -14.75 6.45
C ILE A 242 -0.04 -15.10 7.64
N GLY A 243 0.02 -14.22 8.64
CA GLY A 243 0.83 -14.38 9.83
C GLY A 243 2.25 -13.89 9.62
N GLY A 244 3.05 -14.05 10.66
CA GLY A 244 4.46 -13.68 10.63
C GLY A 244 4.73 -12.20 10.86
N ILE A 245 6.01 -11.86 10.87
CA ILE A 245 6.53 -10.57 11.32
C ILE A 245 7.58 -10.11 10.32
N PHE A 246 7.36 -8.93 9.76
CA PHE A 246 8.35 -8.20 8.99
C PHE A 246 9.25 -7.40 9.92
N VAL A 247 10.55 -7.45 9.65
CA VAL A 247 11.56 -6.63 10.34
C VAL A 247 12.16 -5.66 9.34
N TYR A 248 12.01 -4.37 9.63
CA TYR A 248 12.62 -3.29 8.85
C TYR A 248 13.55 -2.47 9.72
N ASP A 249 14.74 -2.17 9.19
CA ASP A 249 15.58 -1.12 9.75
C ASP A 249 15.06 0.23 9.27
N ILE A 250 14.60 1.03 10.22
CA ILE A 250 14.00 2.36 10.01
C ILE A 250 14.91 3.47 10.55
N THR A 251 16.20 3.21 10.70
CA THR A 251 17.16 4.21 11.21
C THR A 251 17.16 5.47 10.35
N ASP A 252 17.03 5.31 9.02
CA ASP A 252 16.65 6.40 8.13
C ASP A 252 15.15 6.31 7.81
N PRO A 253 14.30 7.24 8.31
CA PRO A 253 12.86 7.22 8.08
C PRO A 253 12.47 7.32 6.61
N LYS A 254 13.36 7.81 5.74
CA LYS A 254 13.11 8.01 4.30
C LYS A 254 13.54 6.83 3.44
N ALA A 255 14.35 5.93 3.99
CA ALA A 255 14.85 4.76 3.30
C ALA A 255 14.88 3.52 4.22
N PRO A 256 13.72 3.07 4.76
CA PRO A 256 13.64 1.81 5.45
C PRO A 256 14.20 0.65 4.63
N THR A 257 14.91 -0.26 5.28
CA THR A 257 15.52 -1.44 4.64
C THR A 257 14.91 -2.71 5.21
N PHE A 258 14.38 -3.57 4.35
CA PHE A 258 13.91 -4.90 4.73
C PHE A 258 15.07 -5.75 5.28
N ILE A 259 14.85 -6.42 6.41
CA ILE A 259 15.85 -7.28 7.06
C ILE A 259 15.46 -8.74 6.92
N GLU A 260 14.27 -9.09 7.40
CA GLU A 260 13.74 -10.44 7.33
C GLU A 260 12.22 -10.45 7.51
N TYR A 261 11.61 -11.53 7.04
CA TYR A 261 10.24 -11.91 7.34
C TYR A 261 10.29 -13.28 8.02
N VAL A 262 9.75 -13.36 9.22
CA VAL A 262 9.72 -14.60 10.01
C VAL A 262 8.28 -15.05 10.23
N ASN A 263 8.02 -16.32 9.92
CA ASN A 263 6.73 -16.94 10.13
C ASN A 263 7.00 -18.37 10.62
N ASN A 264 6.50 -18.73 11.80
CA ASN A 264 6.68 -20.07 12.38
C ASN A 264 5.55 -21.03 12.03
N ARG A 265 4.69 -20.67 11.06
CA ARG A 265 3.57 -21.51 10.69
C ARG A 265 4.00 -22.71 9.87
N ASP A 266 3.36 -23.85 10.13
CA ASP A 266 3.37 -25.03 9.26
C ASP A 266 2.09 -25.04 8.43
N LEU A 267 2.17 -24.49 7.21
CA LEU A 267 1.02 -24.41 6.31
C LEU A 267 0.53 -25.77 5.78
N SER A 268 1.27 -26.86 6.04
CA SER A 268 0.85 -28.22 5.70
C SER A 268 0.01 -28.89 6.79
N ALA A 269 -0.03 -28.30 7.99
CA ALA A 269 -0.82 -28.78 9.12
C ALA A 269 -2.24 -28.17 9.12
N PRO A 270 -3.22 -28.81 9.78
CA PRO A 270 -4.51 -28.18 10.07
C PRO A 270 -4.33 -26.85 10.81
N THR A 271 -5.22 -25.88 10.60
CA THR A 271 -5.13 -24.52 11.18
C THR A 271 -4.76 -24.51 12.67
N GLU A 272 -5.44 -25.33 13.48
CA GLU A 272 -5.24 -25.43 14.94
C GLU A 272 -3.86 -25.96 15.36
N GLU A 273 -3.13 -26.59 14.45
CA GLU A 273 -1.80 -27.17 14.66
C GLU A 273 -0.71 -26.42 13.86
N ALA A 274 -1.11 -25.38 13.12
CA ALA A 274 -0.26 -24.68 12.17
C ALA A 274 0.68 -23.65 12.82
N GLY A 275 0.73 -23.51 14.14
CA GLY A 275 1.60 -22.55 14.83
C GLY A 275 0.87 -21.29 15.30
N ASP A 276 1.56 -20.14 15.23
CA ASP A 276 1.01 -18.86 15.69
C ASP A 276 0.23 -18.15 14.56
N LEU A 277 -0.98 -17.71 14.85
CA LEU A 277 -1.94 -17.14 13.88
C LEU A 277 -2.51 -15.80 14.37
N ALA A 278 -2.66 -14.83 13.46
CA ALA A 278 -3.14 -13.49 13.79
C ALA A 278 -2.33 -12.75 14.86
N PRO A 279 -1.05 -12.40 14.57
CA PRO A 279 -0.33 -11.37 15.32
C PRO A 279 -1.14 -10.07 15.46
N GLU A 280 -1.67 -9.82 16.65
CA GLU A 280 -2.45 -8.62 16.99
C GLU A 280 -1.61 -7.62 17.79
N GLY A 281 -1.01 -8.13 18.88
CA GLY A 281 -0.29 -7.33 19.84
C GLY A 281 1.18 -7.67 19.79
N ILE A 282 2.04 -6.68 19.59
CA ILE A 282 3.49 -6.87 19.52
C ILE A 282 4.23 -5.89 20.44
N ILE A 283 5.22 -6.39 21.16
CA ILE A 283 6.05 -5.59 22.06
C ILE A 283 7.50 -6.03 21.99
N MET A 284 8.39 -5.06 21.79
CA MET A 284 9.84 -5.26 21.87
C MET A 284 10.32 -5.02 23.29
N VAL A 285 11.01 -6.01 23.85
CA VAL A 285 11.65 -5.93 25.18
C VAL A 285 13.16 -5.79 24.97
N PRO A 286 13.78 -4.65 25.34
CA PRO A 286 15.21 -4.47 25.19
C PRO A 286 16.00 -5.39 26.12
N ALA A 287 17.24 -5.71 25.75
CA ALA A 287 18.11 -6.64 26.47
C ALA A 287 18.22 -6.35 27.99
N GLY A 288 18.33 -5.06 28.37
CA GLY A 288 18.44 -4.65 29.78
C GLY A 288 17.16 -4.85 30.61
N ALA A 289 16.01 -5.04 29.97
CA ALA A 289 14.72 -5.34 30.61
C ALA A 289 14.32 -6.82 30.46
N SER A 290 15.13 -7.60 29.74
CA SER A 290 14.84 -9.00 29.42
C SER A 290 15.42 -9.98 30.45
N PRO A 291 14.70 -11.04 30.83
CA PRO A 291 15.22 -12.07 31.74
C PRO A 291 16.33 -12.94 31.11
N THR A 292 16.50 -12.91 29.78
CA THR A 292 17.53 -13.67 29.06
C THR A 292 18.81 -12.86 28.82
N ALA A 293 18.83 -11.58 29.21
CA ALA A 293 19.87 -10.60 28.88
C ALA A 293 20.05 -10.34 27.37
N GLY A 294 19.18 -10.88 26.51
CA GLY A 294 19.06 -10.56 25.08
C GLY A 294 17.71 -9.89 24.78
N PRO A 295 17.61 -9.11 23.70
CA PRO A 295 16.34 -8.51 23.30
C PRO A 295 15.32 -9.58 22.92
N LEU A 296 14.05 -9.33 23.24
CA LEU A 296 12.93 -10.22 22.94
C LEU A 296 11.84 -9.47 22.17
N LEU A 297 11.09 -10.20 21.37
CA LEU A 297 9.83 -9.77 20.79
C LEU A 297 8.72 -10.67 21.34
N ILE A 298 7.71 -10.08 21.95
CA ILE A 298 6.56 -10.80 22.49
C ILE A 298 5.36 -10.50 21.60
N VAL A 299 4.68 -11.54 21.14
CA VAL A 299 3.59 -11.46 20.18
C VAL A 299 2.38 -12.17 20.74
N ALA A 300 1.24 -11.48 20.78
CA ALA A 300 -0.07 -12.06 21.07
C ALA A 300 -0.73 -12.44 19.75
N ASN A 301 -1.16 -13.70 19.65
CA ASN A 301 -1.72 -14.28 18.45
C ASN A 301 -3.20 -14.61 18.73
N GLU A 302 -4.13 -13.81 18.19
CA GLU A 302 -5.55 -13.90 18.58
C GLU A 302 -6.17 -15.21 18.14
N PHE A 303 -6.01 -15.55 16.86
CA PHE A 303 -6.71 -16.68 16.28
C PHE A 303 -6.24 -18.01 16.90
N SER A 304 -4.93 -18.18 17.10
CA SER A 304 -4.39 -19.38 17.79
C SER A 304 -4.53 -19.31 19.32
N GLY A 305 -4.86 -18.14 19.88
CA GLY A 305 -4.93 -17.93 21.33
C GLY A 305 -3.59 -18.10 22.04
N THR A 306 -2.47 -17.92 21.35
CA THR A 306 -1.11 -18.11 21.87
C THR A 306 -0.40 -16.79 22.17
N THR A 307 0.68 -16.88 22.96
CA THR A 307 1.64 -15.78 23.09
C THR A 307 3.03 -16.35 22.83
N SER A 308 3.69 -15.89 21.77
CA SER A 308 5.04 -16.31 21.44
C SER A 308 6.09 -15.29 21.87
N ILE A 309 7.27 -15.81 22.18
CA ILE A 309 8.43 -15.01 22.61
C ILE A 309 9.58 -15.39 21.69
N TRP A 310 10.03 -14.42 20.91
CA TRP A 310 11.12 -14.56 19.97
C TRP A 310 12.37 -13.93 20.57
N ALA A 311 13.46 -14.68 20.58
CA ALA A 311 14.77 -14.10 20.88
C ALA A 311 15.28 -13.37 19.64
N ILE A 312 15.72 -12.13 19.81
CA ILE A 312 16.32 -11.36 18.72
C ILE A 312 17.84 -11.51 18.82
N GLU A 313 18.43 -12.13 17.81
CA GLU A 313 19.88 -12.21 17.67
C GLU A 313 20.38 -11.01 16.86
N THR A 314 21.29 -10.22 17.44
CA THR A 314 21.95 -9.15 16.71
C THR A 314 23.31 -9.64 16.22
N ASN A 315 23.56 -9.52 14.92
CA ASN A 315 24.88 -9.72 14.38
C ASN A 315 25.71 -8.47 14.70
N ALA A 316 26.63 -8.57 15.67
CA ALA A 316 27.64 -7.54 15.87
C ALA A 316 28.44 -7.38 14.57
N GLN A 317 28.26 -6.26 13.86
CA GLN A 317 29.16 -5.84 12.80
C GLN A 317 30.45 -5.23 13.37
#